data_AF-A0AA86VNP3-F1
#
_entry.id   AF-A0AA86VNP3-F1
#
_cell.length_a   1.000
_cell.length_b   1.000
_cell.length_c   1.000
_cell.angle_alpha   90.00
_cell.angle_beta   90.00
_cell.angle_gamma   90.00
#
_symmetry.space_group_name_H-M   'P 1'
#
loop_
_entity.id
_entity.type
_entity.pdbx_description
1 polymer ?
#
loop_
_entity_poly.entity_id
_entity_poly.type
_entity_poly.pdbx_seq_one_letter_code
_entity_poly.pdbx_strand_id
1 'polypeptide(L)'
;MREEAILVRLNMNIRIDTLTQPKSLKKEEVAVEMKVTWNNNKKKKRCLPTLSHFTDLPFEHHDHRHPQDGERVPDPDQSHAAQLANEFQAQGDKLAMDGKYSEALSKWETAIALTPDVPILHEQKAQVLLEIGDTWNALKAATRATELDPSWAEAWVTLGRTQLNFGEPDNAIESFDRALALKPDYEEAKDDRKTALHLVKKRKQLHSSGLSATQNRYVVGEKDESQ
;
A
#
# COMPACT_ATOMS: atom_id res chain seq x y z
N MET A 1 -25.44 -18.58 -20.86
CA MET A 1 -24.74 -17.66 -21.78
C MET A 1 -25.27 -16.26 -21.52
N ARG A 2 -24.37 -15.35 -21.14
CA ARG A 2 -24.46 -13.86 -21.17
C ARG A 2 -25.43 -13.26 -20.14
N GLU A 3 -24.96 -12.76 -18.99
CA GLU A 3 -24.28 -11.46 -18.77
C GLU A 3 -25.09 -10.27 -19.29
N GLU A 4 -25.81 -9.60 -18.38
CA GLU A 4 -26.38 -8.27 -18.57
C GLU A 4 -25.91 -7.42 -17.38
N ALA A 5 -25.08 -6.44 -17.69
CA ALA A 5 -24.44 -5.51 -16.76
C ALA A 5 -25.45 -4.45 -16.28
N ILE A 6 -25.55 -4.27 -14.96
CA ILE A 6 -26.38 -3.22 -14.35
C ILE A 6 -25.58 -1.91 -14.34
N LEU A 7 -25.91 -1.01 -15.26
CA LEU A 7 -25.50 0.39 -15.28
C LEU A 7 -26.45 1.21 -14.39
N VAL A 8 -26.00 1.70 -13.24
CA VAL A 8 -26.71 2.74 -12.48
C VAL A 8 -25.92 4.04 -12.54
N ARG A 9 -26.42 4.96 -13.36
CA ARG A 9 -25.96 6.34 -13.51
C ARG A 9 -26.81 7.22 -12.59
N LEU A 10 -26.30 7.63 -11.43
CA LEU A 10 -26.98 8.59 -10.56
C LEU A 10 -26.46 10.01 -10.83
N ASN A 11 -27.33 10.80 -11.47
CA ASN A 11 -27.25 12.25 -11.56
C ASN A 11 -27.51 12.85 -10.18
N MET A 12 -26.57 13.63 -9.64
CA MET A 12 -26.81 14.42 -8.43
C MET A 12 -26.68 15.92 -8.75
N ASN A 13 -27.85 16.56 -8.90
CA ASN A 13 -28.03 18.00 -8.92
C ASN A 13 -27.68 18.56 -7.53
N ILE A 14 -26.59 19.31 -7.41
CA ILE A 14 -26.30 20.07 -6.18
C ILE A 14 -26.77 21.51 -6.38
N ARG A 15 -27.84 21.83 -5.66
CA ARG A 15 -28.42 23.17 -5.51
C ARG A 15 -27.55 23.93 -4.50
N ILE A 16 -26.94 25.02 -4.95
CA ILE A 16 -26.12 25.92 -4.13
C ILE A 16 -27.04 26.89 -3.38
N ASP A 17 -27.30 26.61 -2.11
CA ASP A 17 -27.88 27.59 -1.19
C ASP A 17 -26.74 28.35 -0.52
N THR A 18 -26.55 29.58 -0.99
CA THR A 18 -25.86 30.66 -0.28
C THR A 18 -26.56 30.93 1.03
N LEU A 19 -25.85 31.00 2.16
CA LEU A 19 -26.12 31.97 3.23
C LEU A 19 -25.08 31.93 4.36
N THR A 20 -24.61 33.13 4.69
CA THR A 20 -24.27 33.61 6.06
C THR A 20 -22.88 33.30 6.61
N GLN A 21 -22.01 34.32 6.50
CA GLN A 21 -20.85 34.49 7.38
C GLN A 21 -21.27 34.69 8.85
N PRO A 22 -20.41 34.29 9.80
CA PRO A 22 -20.24 35.10 11.00
C PRO A 22 -18.78 35.47 11.29
N LYS A 23 -18.55 36.79 11.30
CA LYS A 23 -17.90 37.60 12.34
C LYS A 23 -16.74 36.95 13.13
N SER A 24 -15.54 37.40 12.77
CA SER A 24 -14.45 37.87 13.64
C SER A 24 -14.55 37.53 15.15
N LEU A 25 -13.78 36.52 15.57
CA LEU A 25 -13.38 36.33 16.96
C LEU A 25 -11.86 36.16 17.01
N LYS A 26 -11.25 37.04 17.81
CA LYS A 26 -9.81 37.21 18.00
C LYS A 26 -9.22 35.88 18.51
N LYS A 27 -8.21 35.34 17.83
CA LYS A 27 -7.35 34.29 18.39
C LYS A 27 -6.19 34.98 19.10
N GLU A 28 -6.21 34.92 20.43
CA GLU A 28 -5.01 35.07 21.25
C GLU A 28 -4.05 33.94 20.89
N GLU A 29 -2.91 34.35 20.34
CA GLU A 29 -1.80 33.51 19.95
C GLU A 29 -0.99 33.17 21.21
N VAL A 30 -1.35 32.08 21.89
CA VAL A 30 -0.50 31.51 22.95
C VAL A 30 0.53 30.62 22.28
N ALA A 31 1.67 31.21 21.92
CA ALA A 31 2.85 30.48 21.48
C ALA A 31 3.39 29.66 22.67
N VAL A 32 3.11 28.35 22.69
CA VAL A 32 3.81 27.41 23.56
C VAL A 32 5.07 26.98 22.84
N GLU A 33 6.18 27.65 23.14
CA GLU A 33 7.52 27.27 22.70
C GLU A 33 7.93 25.97 23.42
N MET A 34 7.67 24.82 22.79
CA MET A 34 8.15 23.53 23.26
C MET A 34 9.64 23.36 22.95
N LYS A 35 10.48 23.75 23.90
CA LYS A 35 11.94 23.60 23.83
C LYS A 35 12.34 22.14 24.07
N VAL A 36 12.39 21.34 23.01
CA VAL A 36 12.93 19.97 23.04
C VAL A 36 14.44 20.05 23.24
N THR A 37 14.90 19.81 24.46
CA THR A 37 16.34 19.70 24.75
C THR A 37 16.77 18.24 24.62
N TRP A 38 17.54 17.94 23.57
CA TRP A 38 18.18 16.63 23.38
C TRP A 38 19.32 16.47 24.38
N ASN A 39 19.09 15.72 25.45
CA ASN A 39 20.12 15.43 26.45
C ASN A 39 21.05 14.32 25.92
N ASN A 40 22.18 14.72 25.36
CA ASN A 40 23.18 13.86 24.75
C ASN A 40 24.04 13.17 25.83
N ASN A 41 23.47 12.19 26.53
CA ASN A 41 24.20 11.44 27.56
C ASN A 41 24.98 10.29 26.91
N LYS A 42 26.16 10.62 26.35
CA LYS A 42 27.17 9.65 25.90
C LYS A 42 27.70 8.88 27.10
N LYS A 43 26.98 7.82 27.50
CA LYS A 43 27.48 6.84 28.48
C LYS A 43 28.65 6.08 27.85
N LYS A 44 29.80 6.32 28.48
CA LYS A 44 31.12 5.68 28.33
C LYS A 44 31.04 4.21 27.88
N LYS A 45 31.71 3.91 26.77
CA LYS A 45 32.07 2.55 26.34
C LYS A 45 32.80 1.86 27.51
N ARG A 46 32.24 0.79 28.06
CA ARG A 46 33.02 -0.19 28.83
C ARG A 46 33.56 -1.20 27.82
N CYS A 47 34.88 -1.19 27.64
CA CYS A 47 35.58 -2.27 26.97
C CYS A 47 35.52 -3.51 27.89
N LEU A 48 34.96 -4.60 27.38
CA LEU A 48 35.12 -5.93 27.98
C LEU A 48 36.52 -6.43 27.63
N PRO A 49 37.35 -6.86 28.60
CA PRO A 49 38.61 -7.51 28.27
C PRO A 49 38.33 -8.94 27.79
N THR A 50 38.98 -9.32 26.70
CA THR A 50 39.05 -10.69 26.17
C THR A 50 39.93 -11.53 27.10
N LEU A 51 39.33 -12.29 28.00
CA LEU A 51 40.02 -13.40 28.66
C LEU A 51 39.90 -14.64 27.77
N SER A 52 40.96 -14.85 26.99
CA SER A 52 41.31 -16.16 26.45
C SER A 52 42.06 -16.95 27.53
N HIS A 53 41.94 -18.28 27.47
CA HIS A 53 42.63 -19.27 28.30
C HIS A 53 42.10 -19.48 29.72
N PHE A 54 41.05 -20.30 29.84
CA PHE A 54 40.95 -21.28 30.92
C PHE A 54 41.07 -22.67 30.29
N THR A 55 42.30 -23.21 30.29
CA THR A 55 42.53 -24.65 30.20
C THR A 55 42.55 -25.17 31.63
N ASP A 56 41.99 -26.36 31.85
CA ASP A 56 41.91 -27.10 33.13
C ASP A 56 40.59 -26.96 33.91
N LEU A 57 39.51 -27.48 33.31
CA LEU A 57 38.37 -28.01 34.08
C LEU A 57 38.25 -29.52 33.82
N PRO A 58 38.32 -30.38 34.87
CA PRO A 58 38.48 -31.82 34.72
C PRO A 58 37.12 -32.53 34.76
N PHE A 59 36.38 -32.53 33.66
CA PHE A 59 35.32 -33.52 33.43
C PHE A 59 35.20 -33.80 31.92
N GLU A 60 36.17 -34.52 31.37
CA GLU A 60 35.96 -35.30 30.15
C GLU A 60 35.09 -36.51 30.51
N HIS A 61 33.84 -36.53 30.04
CA HIS A 61 33.16 -37.77 29.68
C HIS A 61 32.75 -37.63 28.22
N HIS A 62 33.36 -38.45 27.38
CA HIS A 62 32.94 -38.70 26.02
C HIS A 62 31.47 -39.07 25.99
N ASP A 63 30.68 -38.37 25.18
CA ASP A 63 29.56 -39.00 24.50
C ASP A 63 29.40 -38.45 23.08
N HIS A 64 29.44 -39.39 22.14
CA HIS A 64 29.12 -39.18 20.75
C HIS A 64 27.65 -38.79 20.60
N ARG A 65 27.38 -37.62 20.01
CA ARG A 65 26.29 -37.47 19.03
C ARG A 65 26.42 -36.13 18.32
N HIS A 66 26.67 -36.20 17.02
CA HIS A 66 26.14 -35.21 16.09
C HIS A 66 24.62 -35.16 16.30
N PRO A 67 24.02 -34.02 16.67
CA PRO A 67 22.61 -33.81 16.40
C PRO A 67 22.52 -33.53 14.89
N GLN A 68 22.09 -34.55 14.18
CA GLN A 68 21.39 -34.43 12.92
C GLN A 68 20.30 -33.37 13.09
N ASP A 69 20.15 -32.53 12.06
CA ASP A 69 18.95 -31.80 11.71
C ASP A 69 17.98 -31.59 12.88
N GLY A 70 18.16 -30.47 13.57
CA GLY A 70 17.10 -29.92 14.39
C GLY A 70 15.93 -29.64 13.46
N GLU A 71 15.05 -30.62 13.26
CA GLU A 71 13.66 -30.38 12.98
C GLU A 71 13.22 -29.34 14.00
N ARG A 72 13.11 -28.10 13.52
CA ARG A 72 12.45 -27.02 14.22
C ARG A 72 11.02 -27.51 14.39
N VAL A 73 10.75 -28.23 15.48
CA VAL A 73 9.39 -28.57 15.89
C VAL A 73 8.65 -27.23 15.89
N PRO A 74 7.65 -27.04 15.00
CA PRO A 74 6.91 -25.80 14.97
C PRO A 74 6.38 -25.59 16.38
N ASP A 75 6.66 -24.42 16.98
CA ASP A 75 6.12 -24.09 18.29
C ASP A 75 4.60 -24.37 18.23
N PRO A 76 4.04 -25.23 19.10
CA PRO A 76 2.64 -25.64 19.01
C PRO A 76 1.67 -24.44 18.97
N ASP A 77 2.09 -23.33 19.58
CA ASP A 77 1.38 -22.05 19.59
C ASP A 77 1.33 -21.39 18.21
N GLN A 78 2.42 -21.45 17.43
CA GLN A 78 2.47 -20.91 16.07
C GLN A 78 1.61 -21.74 15.10
N SER A 79 1.58 -23.07 15.27
CA SER A 79 0.74 -23.94 14.45
C SER A 79 -0.75 -23.70 14.70
N HIS A 80 -1.15 -23.50 15.95
CA HIS A 80 -2.55 -23.20 16.29
C HIS A 80 -2.94 -21.78 15.82
N ALA A 81 -2.08 -20.79 16.00
CA ALA A 81 -2.30 -19.42 15.50
C ALA A 81 -2.44 -19.38 13.97
N ALA A 82 -1.61 -20.13 13.24
CA ALA A 82 -1.71 -20.25 11.79
C ALA A 82 -3.00 -20.93 11.33
N GLN A 83 -3.45 -21.98 12.02
CA GLN A 83 -4.74 -22.62 11.73
C GLN A 83 -5.91 -21.66 11.94
N LEU A 84 -5.89 -20.91 13.05
CA LEU A 84 -6.91 -19.91 13.35
C LEU A 84 -6.90 -18.76 12.35
N ALA A 85 -5.72 -18.31 11.90
CA ALA A 85 -5.60 -17.30 10.86
C ALA A 85 -6.20 -17.77 9.52
N ASN A 86 -5.93 -19.02 9.12
CA ASN A 86 -6.53 -19.62 7.92
C ASN A 86 -8.06 -19.71 8.03
N GLU A 87 -8.59 -20.01 9.22
CA GLU A 87 -10.04 -20.03 9.43
C GLU A 87 -10.65 -18.62 9.27
N PHE A 88 -10.03 -17.61 9.88
CA PHE A 88 -10.47 -16.22 9.71
C PHE A 88 -10.34 -15.75 8.26
N GLN A 89 -9.31 -16.16 7.54
CA GLN A 89 -9.17 -15.91 6.11
C GLN A 89 -10.34 -16.49 5.32
N ALA A 90 -10.63 -17.78 5.50
CA ALA A 90 -11.72 -18.45 4.80
C ALA A 90 -13.10 -17.84 5.13
N GLN A 91 -13.30 -17.39 6.37
CA GLN A 91 -14.50 -16.63 6.75
C GLN A 91 -14.57 -15.28 6.02
N GLY A 92 -13.44 -14.56 5.93
CA GLY A 92 -13.34 -13.30 5.20
C GLY A 92 -13.66 -13.46 3.72
N ASP A 93 -13.08 -14.48 3.07
CA ASP A 93 -13.31 -14.78 1.66
C ASP A 93 -14.78 -15.06 1.37
N LYS A 94 -15.44 -15.84 2.23
CA LYS A 94 -16.87 -16.13 2.12
C LYS A 94 -17.72 -14.85 2.25
N LEU A 95 -17.40 -13.99 3.22
CA LEU A 95 -18.11 -12.72 3.42
C LEU A 95 -17.90 -11.77 2.23
N ALA A 96 -16.71 -11.76 1.64
CA ALA A 96 -16.42 -10.98 0.44
C ALA A 96 -17.23 -11.47 -0.77
N MET A 97 -17.36 -12.79 -0.96
CA MET A 97 -18.24 -13.38 -1.99
C MET A 97 -19.71 -13.00 -1.78
N ASP A 98 -20.15 -12.86 -0.53
CA ASP A 98 -21.49 -12.38 -0.18
C ASP A 98 -21.66 -10.84 -0.30
N GLY A 99 -20.62 -10.11 -0.72
CA GLY A 99 -20.60 -8.65 -0.87
C GLY A 99 -20.49 -7.88 0.45
N LYS A 100 -20.23 -8.56 1.57
CA LYS A 100 -20.10 -7.96 2.92
C LYS A 100 -18.65 -7.55 3.19
N TYR A 101 -18.17 -6.59 2.42
CA TYR A 101 -16.75 -6.19 2.42
C TYR A 101 -16.23 -5.67 3.76
N SER A 102 -17.05 -4.97 4.55
CA SER A 102 -16.64 -4.48 5.88
C SER A 102 -16.42 -5.61 6.88
N GLU A 103 -17.30 -6.61 6.89
CA GLU A 103 -17.18 -7.80 7.74
C GLU A 103 -15.99 -8.66 7.30
N ALA A 104 -15.80 -8.82 5.97
CA ALA A 104 -14.65 -9.52 5.41
C ALA A 104 -13.33 -8.88 5.82
N LEU A 105 -13.22 -7.55 5.72
CA LEU A 105 -12.05 -6.79 6.13
C LEU A 105 -11.70 -7.05 7.61
N SER A 106 -12.71 -7.02 8.49
CA SER A 106 -12.51 -7.30 9.91
C SER A 106 -11.95 -8.70 10.16
N LYS A 107 -12.42 -9.71 9.41
CA LYS A 107 -11.91 -11.09 9.49
C LYS A 107 -10.47 -11.21 9.00
N TRP A 108 -10.13 -10.60 7.87
CA TRP A 108 -8.75 -10.60 7.40
C TRP A 108 -7.82 -9.82 8.33
N GLU A 109 -8.27 -8.73 8.96
CA GLU A 109 -7.47 -8.02 9.97
C GLU A 109 -7.16 -8.90 11.19
N THR A 110 -8.13 -9.71 11.64
CA THR A 110 -7.86 -10.70 12.69
C THR A 110 -6.88 -11.78 12.24
N ALA A 111 -6.97 -12.24 10.98
CA ALA A 111 -6.02 -13.20 10.42
C ALA A 111 -4.60 -12.59 10.32
N ILE A 112 -4.47 -11.35 9.85
CA ILE A 112 -3.18 -10.64 9.75
C ILE A 112 -2.56 -10.42 11.13
N ALA A 113 -3.38 -10.14 12.16
CA ALA A 113 -2.89 -9.97 13.52
C ALA A 113 -2.27 -11.27 14.09
N LEU A 114 -2.79 -12.44 13.67
CA LEU A 114 -2.26 -13.75 14.05
C LEU A 114 -1.05 -14.15 13.22
N THR A 115 -1.08 -13.91 11.91
CA THR A 115 -0.01 -14.24 10.97
C THR A 115 0.30 -13.04 10.06
N PRO A 116 1.18 -12.13 10.52
CA PRO A 116 1.45 -10.88 9.80
C PRO A 116 2.27 -11.06 8.52
N ASP A 117 2.90 -12.23 8.35
CA ASP A 117 3.84 -12.51 7.26
C ASP A 117 3.23 -13.33 6.12
N VAL A 118 1.90 -13.44 6.06
CA VAL A 118 1.18 -14.08 4.94
C VAL A 118 0.90 -13.04 3.87
N PRO A 119 1.54 -13.10 2.69
CA PRO A 119 1.37 -12.11 1.64
C PRO A 119 -0.10 -11.99 1.20
N ILE A 120 -0.77 -13.14 1.11
CA ILE A 120 -2.13 -13.26 0.55
C ILE A 120 -3.14 -12.39 1.28
N LEU A 121 -3.05 -12.34 2.61
CA LEU A 121 -3.96 -11.53 3.41
C LEU A 121 -3.80 -10.02 3.15
N HIS A 122 -2.56 -9.56 2.92
CA HIS A 122 -2.29 -8.15 2.64
C HIS A 122 -2.76 -7.75 1.25
N GLU A 123 -2.64 -8.64 0.26
CA GLU A 123 -3.14 -8.40 -1.11
C GLU A 123 -4.66 -8.36 -1.15
N GLN A 124 -5.35 -9.35 -0.55
CA GLN A 124 -6.82 -9.37 -0.45
C GLN A 124 -7.35 -8.13 0.29
N LYS A 125 -6.68 -7.73 1.39
CA LYS A 125 -6.98 -6.48 2.10
C LYS A 125 -6.84 -5.27 1.19
N ALA A 126 -5.77 -5.19 0.40
CA ALA A 126 -5.56 -4.08 -0.52
C ALA A 126 -6.66 -4.01 -1.58
N GLN A 127 -7.05 -5.14 -2.16
CA GLN A 127 -8.10 -5.20 -3.16
C GLN A 127 -9.43 -4.66 -2.63
N VAL A 128 -9.86 -5.08 -1.43
CA VAL A 128 -11.11 -4.56 -0.84
C VAL A 128 -11.00 -3.09 -0.44
N LEU A 129 -9.85 -2.63 0.02
CA LEU A 129 -9.65 -1.20 0.31
C LEU A 129 -9.74 -0.33 -0.97
N LEU A 130 -9.35 -0.85 -2.13
CA LEU A 130 -9.57 -0.18 -3.41
C LEU A 130 -11.06 -0.07 -3.74
N GLU A 131 -11.84 -1.14 -3.53
CA GLU A 131 -13.30 -1.13 -3.77
C GLU A 131 -14.02 -0.12 -2.86
N ILE A 132 -13.55 0.03 -1.62
CA ILE A 132 -14.09 1.01 -0.65
C ILE A 132 -13.62 2.44 -0.96
N GLY A 133 -12.55 2.60 -1.75
CA GLY A 133 -11.93 3.89 -2.09
C GLY A 133 -10.93 4.41 -1.05
N ASP A 134 -10.50 3.58 -0.10
CA ASP A 134 -9.43 3.91 0.85
C ASP A 134 -8.05 3.60 0.23
N THR A 135 -7.69 4.43 -0.75
CA THR A 135 -6.49 4.23 -1.57
C THR A 135 -5.19 4.26 -0.76
N TRP A 136 -5.13 5.05 0.32
CA TRP A 136 -3.91 5.17 1.13
C TRP A 136 -3.61 3.89 1.91
N ASN A 137 -4.63 3.31 2.56
CA ASN A 137 -4.44 2.05 3.27
C ASN A 137 -4.29 0.88 2.30
N ALA A 138 -4.94 0.92 1.14
CA ALA A 138 -4.69 -0.03 0.06
C ALA A 138 -3.21 -0.03 -0.34
N LEU A 139 -2.59 1.17 -0.48
CA LEU A 139 -1.21 1.29 -0.93
C LEU A 139 -0.24 0.62 0.05
N LYS A 140 -0.47 0.82 1.34
CA LYS A 140 0.32 0.18 2.40
C LYS A 140 0.18 -1.34 2.36
N ALA A 141 -1.05 -1.85 2.24
CA ALA A 141 -1.31 -3.28 2.22
C ALA A 141 -0.72 -3.94 0.96
N ALA A 142 -0.91 -3.36 -0.23
CA ALA A 142 -0.34 -3.88 -1.47
C ALA A 142 1.20 -3.85 -1.45
N THR A 143 1.81 -2.77 -0.94
CA THR A 143 3.26 -2.69 -0.78
C THR A 143 3.76 -3.80 0.14
N ARG A 144 3.09 -4.02 1.28
CA ARG A 144 3.45 -5.08 2.22
C ARG A 144 3.35 -6.47 1.58
N ALA A 145 2.34 -6.74 0.76
CA ALA A 145 2.22 -8.00 0.03
C ALA A 145 3.44 -8.24 -0.88
N THR A 146 3.88 -7.22 -1.64
CA THR A 146 5.06 -7.33 -2.51
C THR A 146 6.39 -7.43 -1.77
N GLU A 147 6.49 -6.86 -0.56
CA GLU A 147 7.66 -7.01 0.31
C GLU A 147 7.76 -8.43 0.89
N LEU A 148 6.62 -9.01 1.26
CA LEU A 148 6.55 -10.37 1.82
C LEU A 148 6.81 -11.44 0.76
N ASP A 149 6.26 -11.27 -0.45
CA ASP A 149 6.55 -12.13 -1.59
C ASP A 149 6.81 -11.32 -2.87
N PRO A 150 8.08 -11.02 -3.18
CA PRO A 150 8.46 -10.32 -4.40
C PRO A 150 8.23 -11.12 -5.68
N SER A 151 7.97 -12.42 -5.58
CA SER A 151 7.71 -13.31 -6.72
C SER A 151 6.21 -13.47 -7.05
N TRP A 152 5.35 -12.81 -6.28
CA TRP A 152 3.92 -12.90 -6.45
C TRP A 152 3.37 -11.88 -7.44
N ALA A 153 3.07 -12.32 -8.66
CA ALA A 153 2.65 -11.45 -9.76
C ALA A 153 1.34 -10.70 -9.48
N GLU A 154 0.35 -11.35 -8.86
CA GLU A 154 -0.93 -10.75 -8.52
C GLU A 154 -0.78 -9.58 -7.53
N ALA A 155 0.10 -9.71 -6.53
CA ALA A 155 0.39 -8.61 -5.60
C ALA A 155 0.98 -7.38 -6.30
N TRP A 156 1.84 -7.58 -7.32
CA TRP A 156 2.37 -6.49 -8.14
C TRP A 156 1.29 -5.81 -9.00
N VAL A 157 0.31 -6.57 -9.51
CA VAL A 157 -0.86 -5.99 -10.21
C VAL A 157 -1.70 -5.16 -9.25
N THR A 158 -1.99 -5.68 -8.05
CA THR A 158 -2.77 -4.97 -7.03
C THR A 158 -2.04 -3.70 -6.57
N LEU A 159 -0.70 -3.73 -6.43
CA LEU A 159 0.10 -2.53 -6.16
C LEU A 159 0.01 -1.50 -7.30
N GLY A 160 0.14 -1.94 -8.55
CA GLY A 160 0.02 -1.06 -9.72
C GLY A 160 -1.35 -0.38 -9.82
N ARG A 161 -2.44 -1.13 -9.60
CA ARG A 161 -3.81 -0.60 -9.53
C ARG A 161 -3.97 0.42 -8.42
N THR A 162 -3.40 0.11 -7.25
CA THR A 162 -3.44 1.03 -6.13
C THR A 162 -2.69 2.33 -6.41
N GLN A 163 -1.52 2.25 -7.05
CA GLN A 163 -0.76 3.42 -7.47
C GLN A 163 -1.51 4.25 -8.52
N LEU A 164 -2.23 3.63 -9.45
CA LEU A 164 -3.12 4.34 -10.39
C LEU A 164 -4.21 5.12 -9.66
N ASN A 165 -4.91 4.48 -8.73
CA ASN A 165 -5.95 5.14 -7.93
C ASN A 165 -5.36 6.24 -7.03
N PHE A 166 -4.09 6.11 -6.62
CA PHE A 166 -3.39 7.11 -5.83
C PHE A 166 -2.90 8.31 -6.67
N GLY A 167 -2.89 8.19 -8.00
CA GLY A 167 -2.44 9.23 -8.92
C GLY A 167 -0.97 9.14 -9.34
N GLU A 168 -0.34 7.98 -9.15
CA GLU A 168 1.07 7.71 -9.43
C GLU A 168 1.24 6.74 -10.62
N PRO A 169 0.87 7.13 -11.86
CA PRO A 169 0.85 6.22 -12.99
C PRO A 169 2.26 5.80 -13.46
N ASP A 170 3.31 6.56 -13.13
CA ASP A 170 4.69 6.16 -13.45
C ASP A 170 5.12 4.95 -12.60
N ASN A 171 4.88 5.00 -11.28
CA ASN A 171 5.14 3.88 -10.37
C ASN A 171 4.28 2.66 -10.72
N ALA A 172 3.03 2.89 -11.12
CA ALA A 172 2.15 1.80 -11.55
C ALA A 172 2.72 1.02 -12.73
N ILE A 173 3.34 1.70 -13.71
CA ILE A 173 3.98 1.04 -14.85
C ILE A 173 5.10 0.11 -14.38
N GLU A 174 5.92 0.54 -13.43
CA GLU A 174 7.00 -0.28 -12.87
C GLU A 174 6.45 -1.54 -12.17
N SER A 175 5.37 -1.38 -11.40
CA SER A 175 4.70 -2.50 -10.74
C SER A 175 4.12 -3.50 -11.75
N PHE A 176 3.45 -3.02 -12.81
CA PHE A 176 2.95 -3.91 -13.87
C PHE A 176 4.07 -4.55 -14.70
N ASP A 177 5.16 -3.83 -14.96
CA ASP A 177 6.36 -4.39 -15.60
C ASP A 177 6.94 -5.53 -14.76
N ARG A 178 6.92 -5.39 -13.43
CA ARG A 178 7.36 -6.47 -12.52
C ARG A 178 6.41 -7.66 -12.54
N ALA A 179 5.11 -7.43 -12.54
CA ALA A 179 4.11 -8.50 -12.69
C ALA A 179 4.29 -9.27 -14.00
N LEU A 180 4.51 -8.56 -15.11
CA LEU A 180 4.72 -9.15 -16.44
C LEU A 180 6.07 -9.85 -16.59
N ALA A 181 7.10 -9.42 -15.85
CA ALA A 181 8.36 -10.15 -15.79
C ALA A 181 8.21 -11.51 -15.08
N LEU A 182 7.29 -11.62 -14.12
CA LEU A 182 6.97 -12.86 -13.41
C LEU A 182 6.00 -13.74 -14.20
N LYS A 183 4.95 -13.15 -14.78
CA LYS A 183 3.96 -13.80 -15.64
C LYS A 183 3.78 -13.01 -16.95
N PRO A 184 4.53 -13.37 -18.02
CA PRO A 184 4.45 -12.67 -19.31
C PRO A 184 3.06 -12.75 -19.99
N ASP A 185 2.29 -13.79 -19.69
CA ASP A 185 0.96 -14.02 -20.27
C ASP A 185 -0.17 -13.45 -19.40
N TYR A 186 0.15 -12.58 -18.43
CA TYR A 186 -0.86 -11.95 -17.59
C TYR A 186 -1.57 -10.80 -18.33
N GLU A 187 -2.63 -11.12 -19.07
CA GLU A 187 -3.36 -10.16 -19.91
C GLU A 187 -3.90 -8.95 -19.14
N GLU A 188 -4.45 -9.17 -17.94
CA GLU A 188 -4.94 -8.11 -17.06
C GLU A 188 -3.85 -7.08 -16.74
N ALA A 189 -2.63 -7.53 -16.43
CA ALA A 189 -1.48 -6.66 -16.18
C ALA A 189 -1.05 -5.88 -17.45
N LYS A 190 -1.18 -6.47 -18.65
CA LYS A 190 -0.88 -5.78 -19.92
C LYS A 190 -1.85 -4.63 -20.17
N ASP A 191 -3.14 -4.88 -19.95
CA ASP A 191 -4.20 -3.89 -20.14
C ASP A 191 -4.10 -2.74 -19.13
N ASP A 192 -3.85 -3.05 -17.86
CA ASP A 192 -3.66 -2.03 -16.82
C ASP A 192 -2.40 -1.19 -17.08
N ARG A 193 -1.30 -1.83 -17.50
CA ARG A 193 -0.08 -1.12 -17.91
C ARG A 193 -0.32 -0.17 -19.09
N LYS A 194 -1.09 -0.60 -20.09
CA LYS A 194 -1.46 0.24 -21.23
C LYS A 194 -2.28 1.45 -20.78
N THR A 195 -3.19 1.25 -19.83
CA THR A 195 -3.95 2.34 -19.19
C THR A 195 -3.02 3.32 -18.48
N ALA A 196 -2.07 2.83 -17.69
CA ALA A 196 -1.07 3.65 -17.00
C ALA A 196 -0.22 4.48 -17.99
N LEU A 197 0.27 3.86 -19.07
CA LEU A 197 1.01 4.54 -20.13
C LEU A 197 0.19 5.63 -20.82
N HIS A 198 -1.10 5.38 -21.06
CA HIS A 198 -2.00 6.38 -21.64
C HIS A 198 -2.11 7.62 -20.74
N LEU A 199 -2.26 7.43 -19.42
CA LEU A 199 -2.32 8.53 -18.46
C LEU A 199 -1.04 9.36 -18.45
N VAL A 200 0.13 8.71 -18.44
CA VAL A 200 1.43 9.41 -18.50
C VAL A 200 1.58 10.20 -19.81
N LYS A 201 1.19 9.61 -20.94
CA LYS A 201 1.22 10.28 -22.25
C LYS A 201 0.32 11.51 -22.27
N LYS A 202 -0.92 11.39 -21.76
CA LYS A 202 -1.88 12.50 -21.69
C LYS A 202 -1.37 13.63 -20.79
N ARG A 203 -0.81 13.30 -19.62
CA ARG A 203 -0.18 14.28 -18.71
C ARG A 203 0.94 15.07 -19.40
N LYS A 204 1.84 14.37 -20.11
CA LYS A 204 2.93 15.00 -20.88
C LYS A 204 2.40 15.93 -21.98
N GLN A 205 1.36 15.52 -22.71
CA GLN A 205 0.74 16.35 -23.74
C GLN A 205 0.14 17.63 -23.15
N LEU A 206 -0.63 17.53 -22.06
CA LEU A 206 -1.21 18.69 -21.38
C LEU A 206 -0.15 19.68 -20.91
N HIS A 207 0.96 19.19 -20.34
CA HIS A 207 2.07 20.05 -19.97
C HIS A 207 2.69 20.74 -21.20
N SER A 208 2.89 20.02 -22.30
CA SER A 208 3.46 20.63 -23.53
C SER A 208 2.53 21.68 -24.17
N SER A 209 1.21 21.43 -24.20
CA SER A 209 0.24 22.38 -24.76
C SER A 209 0.06 23.61 -23.87
N GLY A 210 0.15 23.45 -22.54
CA GLY A 210 0.09 24.56 -21.58
C GLY A 210 1.30 25.49 -21.63
N LEU A 211 2.45 25.00 -22.10
CA LEU A 211 3.67 25.78 -22.29
C LEU A 211 3.68 26.59 -23.60
N SER A 212 2.71 26.38 -24.50
CA SER A 212 2.55 27.21 -25.70
C SER A 212 1.90 28.55 -25.34
N ALA A 213 2.70 29.44 -24.73
CA ALA A 213 2.30 30.80 -24.32
C ALA A 213 1.89 31.72 -25.49
N THR A 214 2.10 31.27 -26.73
CA THR A 214 1.89 32.04 -27.96
C THR A 214 0.64 31.65 -28.73
N GLN A 215 0.01 30.49 -28.47
CA GLN A 215 -1.04 29.98 -29.35
C GLN A 215 -2.48 30.29 -28.89
N ASN A 216 -2.67 30.65 -27.61
CA ASN A 216 -3.99 31.00 -27.05
C ASN A 216 -4.06 32.41 -26.43
N ARG A 217 -3.11 33.30 -26.76
CA ARG A 217 -3.28 34.72 -26.42
C ARG A 217 -4.26 35.29 -27.44
N TYR A 218 -5.55 35.32 -27.08
CA TYR A 218 -6.57 36.07 -27.81
C TYR A 218 -6.04 37.50 -28.03
N VAL A 219 -5.56 37.79 -29.24
CA VAL A 219 -5.39 39.16 -29.68
C VAL A 219 -6.80 39.66 -29.92
N VAL A 220 -7.33 40.43 -28.98
CA VAL A 220 -8.55 41.21 -29.20
C VAL A 220 -8.17 42.21 -30.28
N GLY A 221 -8.53 41.89 -31.54
CA GLY A 221 -8.40 42.84 -32.63
C GLY A 221 -9.30 44.02 -32.30
N GLU A 222 -8.68 45.16 -31.96
CA GLU A 222 -9.36 46.43 -32.02
C GLU A 222 -9.78 46.63 -33.49
N LYS A 223 -11.07 46.44 -33.76
CA LYS A 223 -11.67 46.93 -34.99
C LYS A 223 -11.68 48.45 -34.87
N ASP A 224 -10.64 49.09 -35.40
CA ASP A 224 -10.72 50.51 -35.73
C ASP A 224 -11.77 50.65 -36.84
N GLU A 225 -12.97 51.06 -36.45
CA GLU A 225 -13.96 51.64 -37.36
C GLU A 225 -13.39 52.96 -37.88
N SER A 226 -12.84 52.91 -39.10
CA SER A 226 -12.46 54.10 -39.86
C SER A 226 -13.16 54.09 -41.22
N GLN A 227 -14.30 54.79 -41.23
CA GLN A 227 -14.99 55.51 -42.34
C GLN A 227 -15.52 54.73 -43.54
#